data_AF-A0A2E5F0K6-F1
#
_entry.id   AF-A0A2E5F0K6-F1
#
_cell.length_a   1.000
_cell.length_b   1.000
_cell.length_c   1.000
_cell.angle_alpha   90.00
_cell.angle_beta   90.00
_cell.angle_gamma   90.00
#
_symmetry.space_group_name_H-M   'P 1'
#
loop_
_entity.id
_entity.type
_entity.pdbx_description
1 polymer ?
#
loop_
_entity_poly.entity_id
_entity_poly.type
_entity_poly.pdbx_seq_one_letter_code
_entity_poly.pdbx_strand_id
1 'polypeptide(L)'
;SASGISGSASGSASGSASGSASASHAHDHAAIGGYKPASDVVSHSLVVVDVAEINALLGADKIDFAAVKALYEDGKNSVKSSGIRTIAGFARSERSERIWDDYTAYYNDPTWLDTYVTHAIDGTGPFEGEADGVRKQGIQKGIQNQIMIAWALHEVVAAEEKVAAGNIDVNKGAPHNWDEWWAFYHGDNDAAPKGSPFATADKRGGNFGTGSAVNDALLKATNEGLEASKSGDASALAAAADEILRQVTITYVQATIRYGSKMQADLEAGDDAKARIHQAEGWAFFRVIEPLVAKANASSAKDLNAIYNLENQPSKSAAKVLSAIEAAYSGLNITKAEVGTLQ
;
A
#
# COMPACT_ATOMS: atom_id res chain seq x y z
N SER A 1 82.59 18.76 40.19
CA SER A 1 82.10 19.73 39.20
C SER A 1 82.55 19.29 37.82
N ALA A 2 81.68 18.58 37.09
CA ALA A 2 81.99 18.01 35.78
C ALA A 2 81.41 18.91 34.68
N SER A 3 82.29 19.24 33.74
CA SER A 3 82.12 20.00 32.52
C SER A 3 81.57 19.12 31.39
N GLY A 4 80.86 19.71 30.41
CA GLY A 4 80.51 19.03 29.16
C GLY A 4 79.46 19.75 28.32
N ILE A 5 79.88 20.29 27.17
CA ILE A 5 79.19 21.24 26.28
C ILE A 5 78.37 20.56 25.15
N SER A 6 77.29 21.25 24.73
CA SER A 6 76.60 21.33 23.43
C SER A 6 75.90 20.13 22.76
N GLY A 7 74.72 20.44 22.21
CA GLY A 7 74.14 19.75 21.06
C GLY A 7 72.69 20.12 20.82
N SER A 8 72.42 21.19 20.08
CA SER A 8 71.09 21.55 19.60
C SER A 8 70.66 20.63 18.44
N ALA A 9 69.45 20.07 18.50
CA ALA A 9 68.72 19.59 17.33
C ALA A 9 67.21 19.67 17.58
N SER A 10 66.55 20.51 16.78
CA SER A 10 65.10 20.62 16.65
C SER A 10 64.51 19.39 15.96
N GLY A 11 63.49 18.79 16.57
CA GLY A 11 62.68 17.73 15.96
C GLY A 11 61.24 17.82 16.44
N SER A 12 60.39 18.44 15.63
CA SER A 12 58.93 18.37 15.76
C SER A 12 58.46 16.95 15.42
N ALA A 13 57.66 16.34 16.30
CA ALA A 13 56.82 15.20 15.95
C ALA A 13 55.53 15.29 16.76
N SER A 14 54.45 15.58 16.04
CA SER A 14 53.07 15.49 16.48
C SER A 14 52.71 14.03 16.79
N GLY A 15 52.40 13.72 18.04
CA GLY A 15 51.76 12.46 18.42
C GLY A 15 50.26 12.67 18.57
N SER A 16 49.52 12.30 17.52
CA SER A 16 48.06 12.32 17.45
C SER A 16 47.43 11.54 18.60
N ALA A 17 46.60 12.21 19.40
CA ALA A 17 45.64 11.54 20.25
C ALA A 17 44.65 10.79 19.34
N SER A 18 44.70 9.46 19.39
CA SER A 18 43.69 8.60 18.77
C SER A 18 42.36 8.87 19.45
N GLY A 19 41.56 9.75 18.86
CA GLY A 19 40.15 9.86 19.16
C GLY A 19 39.51 8.50 18.94
N SER A 20 38.99 7.92 20.02
CA SER A 20 37.98 6.87 19.95
C SER A 20 36.89 7.37 19.01
N ALA A 21 36.76 6.72 17.85
CA ALA A 21 35.63 6.93 16.96
C ALA A 21 34.36 6.78 17.79
N SER A 22 33.64 7.88 17.99
CA SER A 22 32.27 7.81 18.45
C SER A 22 31.55 6.90 17.48
N ALA A 23 31.15 5.73 17.96
CA ALA A 23 30.12 4.94 17.32
C ALA A 23 28.96 5.91 17.08
N SER A 24 28.74 6.27 15.82
CA SER A 24 27.49 6.86 15.37
C SER A 24 26.41 5.98 15.96
N HIS A 25 25.60 6.54 16.86
CA HIS A 25 24.46 5.83 17.38
C HIS A 25 23.64 5.41 16.16
N ALA A 26 23.66 4.11 15.84
CA ALA A 26 22.65 3.55 14.99
C ALA A 26 21.35 3.91 15.72
N HIS A 27 20.58 4.83 15.15
CA HIS A 27 19.22 5.04 15.60
C HIS A 27 18.56 3.68 15.43
N ASP A 28 18.32 2.99 16.55
CA ASP A 28 17.75 1.65 16.51
C ASP A 28 16.28 1.83 16.11
N HIS A 29 16.04 1.84 14.81
CA HIS A 29 14.71 1.96 14.26
C HIS A 29 13.97 0.66 14.62
N ALA A 30 12.93 0.80 15.43
CA ALA A 30 12.14 -0.33 15.89
C ALA A 30 11.57 -1.09 14.68
N ALA A 31 11.59 -2.43 14.75
CA ALA A 31 11.03 -3.25 13.68
C ALA A 31 9.52 -3.01 13.54
N ILE A 32 9.02 -2.98 12.31
CA ILE A 32 7.60 -2.86 11.96
C ILE A 32 7.19 -4.17 11.30
N GLY A 33 6.34 -4.98 11.93
CA GLY A 33 5.84 -6.22 11.32
C GLY A 33 6.92 -7.23 10.90
N GLY A 34 8.05 -7.28 11.62
CA GLY A 34 9.18 -8.15 11.29
C GLY A 34 10.19 -7.57 10.30
N TYR A 35 9.93 -6.40 9.72
CA TYR A 35 10.89 -5.63 8.92
C TYR A 35 11.68 -4.67 9.81
N LYS A 36 13.00 -4.59 9.64
CA LYS A 36 13.85 -3.61 10.32
C LYS A 36 14.22 -2.48 9.34
N PRO A 37 13.61 -1.29 9.46
CA PRO A 37 13.92 -0.17 8.57
C PRO A 37 15.34 0.37 8.81
N ALA A 38 15.93 0.97 7.78
CA ALA A 38 17.23 1.63 7.86
C ALA A 38 17.13 3.10 8.31
N SER A 39 15.93 3.67 8.28
CA SER A 39 15.62 5.07 8.57
C SER A 39 14.38 5.21 9.47
N ASP A 40 14.15 6.41 10.01
CA ASP A 40 12.99 6.67 10.86
C ASP A 40 11.73 6.91 10.03
N VAL A 41 10.89 5.88 9.96
CA VAL A 41 9.58 5.91 9.28
C VAL A 41 8.41 5.67 10.23
N VAL A 42 8.62 5.77 11.55
CA VAL A 42 7.56 5.50 12.54
C VAL A 42 6.36 6.40 12.29
N SER A 43 6.59 7.71 12.06
CA SER A 43 5.51 8.65 11.79
C SER A 43 4.71 8.33 10.51
N HIS A 44 5.31 7.68 9.50
CA HIS A 44 4.60 7.26 8.28
C HIS A 44 3.61 6.13 8.55
N SER A 45 3.98 5.20 9.43
CA SER A 45 3.12 4.08 9.82
C SER A 45 1.82 4.53 10.51
N LEU A 46 1.82 5.75 11.07
CA LEU A 46 0.68 6.31 11.79
C LEU A 46 -0.46 6.77 10.88
N VAL A 47 -0.29 6.86 9.56
CA VAL A 47 -1.43 7.09 8.64
C VAL A 47 -2.45 5.96 8.76
N VAL A 48 -2.00 4.73 8.99
CA VAL A 48 -2.89 3.59 9.17
C VAL A 48 -3.72 3.70 10.46
N VAL A 49 -3.25 4.45 11.47
CA VAL A 49 -4.05 4.76 12.66
C VAL A 49 -5.24 5.65 12.29
N ASP A 50 -5.05 6.63 11.40
CA ASP A 50 -6.15 7.44 10.86
C ASP A 50 -7.15 6.54 10.10
N VAL A 51 -6.67 5.58 9.31
CA VAL A 51 -7.52 4.58 8.64
C VAL A 51 -8.31 3.73 9.64
N ALA A 52 -7.68 3.29 10.74
CA ALA A 52 -8.34 2.52 11.78
C ALA A 52 -9.43 3.32 12.52
N GLU A 53 -9.17 4.60 12.79
CA GLU A 53 -10.15 5.53 13.37
C GLU A 53 -11.33 5.78 12.42
N ILE A 54 -11.08 5.98 11.12
CA ILE A 54 -12.13 6.05 10.09
C ILE A 54 -12.97 4.77 10.08
N ASN A 55 -12.32 3.60 10.13
CA ASN A 55 -13.00 2.31 10.16
C ASN A 55 -13.90 2.14 11.41
N ALA A 56 -13.50 2.70 12.55
CA ALA A 56 -14.33 2.72 13.76
C ALA A 56 -15.59 3.59 13.57
N LEU A 57 -15.44 4.78 12.97
CA LEU A 57 -16.58 5.66 12.65
C LEU A 57 -17.57 4.98 11.68
N LEU A 58 -17.05 4.31 10.65
CA LEU A 58 -17.84 3.51 9.71
C LEU A 58 -18.49 2.28 10.37
N GLY A 59 -17.99 1.85 11.52
CA GLY A 59 -18.50 0.72 12.31
C GLY A 59 -19.67 1.05 13.23
N ALA A 60 -20.00 2.34 13.43
CA ALA A 60 -21.06 2.78 14.31
C ALA A 60 -22.47 2.48 13.75
N ASP A 61 -23.47 2.36 14.65
CA ASP A 61 -24.88 2.13 14.28
C ASP A 61 -25.43 3.22 13.35
N LYS A 62 -25.01 4.47 13.58
CA LYS A 62 -25.21 5.60 12.68
C LYS A 62 -23.85 6.14 12.28
N ILE A 63 -23.55 6.10 10.98
CA ILE A 63 -22.28 6.57 10.44
C ILE A 63 -22.26 8.10 10.45
N ASP A 64 -21.24 8.68 11.07
CA ASP A 64 -20.95 10.11 10.99
C ASP A 64 -20.04 10.38 9.78
N PHE A 65 -20.65 10.55 8.60
CA PHE A 65 -19.92 10.83 7.37
C PHE A 65 -19.14 12.16 7.43
N ALA A 66 -19.58 13.13 8.24
CA ALA A 66 -18.87 14.39 8.40
C ALA A 66 -17.57 14.20 9.20
N ALA A 67 -17.61 13.41 10.28
CA ALA A 67 -16.41 13.03 11.02
C ALA A 67 -15.45 12.16 10.18
N VAL A 68 -15.99 11.25 9.38
CA VAL A 68 -15.20 10.46 8.41
C VAL A 68 -14.50 11.39 7.42
N LYS A 69 -15.21 12.36 6.85
CA LYS A 69 -14.65 13.34 5.91
C LYS A 69 -13.56 14.19 6.56
N ALA A 70 -13.80 14.72 7.75
CA ALA A 70 -12.82 15.52 8.48
C ALA A 70 -11.52 14.73 8.71
N LEU A 71 -11.62 13.47 9.18
CA LEU A 71 -10.42 12.66 9.41
C LEU A 71 -9.70 12.25 8.11
N TYR A 72 -10.44 12.03 7.03
CA TYR A 72 -9.88 11.79 5.70
C TYR A 72 -9.10 13.00 5.16
N GLU A 73 -9.63 14.21 5.35
CA GLU A 73 -9.07 15.45 4.82
C GLU A 73 -7.94 16.03 5.67
N ASP A 74 -8.14 16.06 6.99
CA ASP A 74 -7.26 16.76 7.93
C ASP A 74 -6.18 15.84 8.52
N GLY A 75 -6.44 14.52 8.53
CA GLY A 75 -5.60 13.54 9.24
C GLY A 75 -5.48 13.84 10.74
N LYS A 76 -4.75 13.00 11.46
CA LYS A 76 -4.54 13.22 12.90
C LYS A 76 -3.20 12.70 13.40
N ASN A 77 -2.82 11.49 13.02
CA ASN A 77 -1.74 10.78 13.71
C ASN A 77 -0.37 10.89 13.01
N SER A 78 -0.32 10.98 11.67
CA SER A 78 0.95 11.06 10.93
C SER A 78 1.50 12.49 10.84
N VAL A 79 2.03 13.00 11.95
CA VAL A 79 2.67 14.33 12.03
C VAL A 79 4.03 14.35 11.34
N LYS A 80 4.29 15.40 10.55
CA LYS A 80 5.59 15.73 9.96
C LYS A 80 6.10 17.08 10.48
N SER A 81 7.29 17.50 10.08
CA SER A 81 7.89 18.77 10.52
C SER A 81 7.02 20.00 10.23
N SER A 82 6.20 19.95 9.19
CA SER A 82 5.19 20.95 8.86
C SER A 82 3.82 20.32 8.62
N GLY A 83 3.04 20.18 9.69
CA GLY A 83 1.64 19.71 9.63
C GLY A 83 1.50 18.19 9.65
N ILE A 84 0.43 17.69 9.04
CA ILE A 84 0.03 16.28 9.06
C ILE A 84 0.06 15.73 7.61
N ARG A 85 0.48 14.48 7.43
CA ARG A 85 0.24 13.73 6.19
C ARG A 85 -1.20 13.23 6.21
N THR A 86 -1.99 13.61 5.22
CA THR A 86 -3.42 13.28 5.17
C THR A 86 -3.70 12.34 4.01
N ILE A 87 -4.71 11.50 4.17
CA ILE A 87 -5.12 10.49 3.18
C ILE A 87 -5.63 11.22 1.93
N ALA A 88 -6.48 12.25 2.10
CA ALA A 88 -6.94 13.09 0.99
C ALA A 88 -5.79 13.83 0.30
N GLY A 89 -4.80 14.31 1.06
CA GLY A 89 -3.64 15.01 0.50
C GLY A 89 -2.89 14.13 -0.49
N PHE A 90 -2.63 12.86 -0.14
CA PHE A 90 -2.04 11.90 -1.07
C PHE A 90 -2.96 11.58 -2.25
N ALA A 91 -4.25 11.30 -2.00
CA ALA A 91 -5.21 10.92 -3.04
C ALA A 91 -5.44 12.01 -4.11
N ARG A 92 -5.25 13.28 -3.74
CA ARG A 92 -5.35 14.47 -4.62
C ARG A 92 -4.03 14.85 -5.30
N SER A 93 -2.91 14.26 -4.89
CA SER A 93 -1.60 14.66 -5.37
C SER A 93 -1.38 14.18 -6.81
N GLU A 94 -1.42 15.13 -7.76
CA GLU A 94 -0.96 14.91 -9.12
C GLU A 94 0.55 14.63 -9.13
N ARG A 95 0.94 13.59 -9.86
CA ARG A 95 2.32 13.13 -10.03
C ARG A 95 2.43 12.38 -11.35
N SER A 96 3.66 12.10 -11.77
CA SER A 96 3.93 11.22 -12.91
C SER A 96 4.96 10.19 -12.50
N GLU A 97 4.57 8.92 -12.59
CA GLU A 97 5.37 7.76 -12.19
C GLU A 97 4.81 6.49 -12.85
N ARG A 98 5.64 5.45 -13.03
CA ARG A 98 5.31 4.31 -13.93
C ARG A 98 3.99 3.61 -13.64
N ILE A 99 3.57 3.55 -12.37
CA ILE A 99 2.31 2.90 -11.97
C ILE A 99 1.15 3.91 -12.04
N TRP A 100 1.34 5.13 -11.53
CA TRP A 100 0.29 6.15 -11.49
C TRP A 100 -0.18 6.57 -12.89
N ASP A 101 0.76 6.68 -13.84
CA ASP A 101 0.46 7.11 -15.21
C ASP A 101 -0.47 6.11 -15.91
N ASP A 102 -0.27 4.80 -15.70
CA ASP A 102 -1.16 3.75 -16.22
C ASP A 102 -2.58 3.89 -15.64
N TYR A 103 -2.73 4.26 -14.36
CA TYR A 103 -4.03 4.38 -13.69
C TYR A 103 -4.78 5.66 -14.06
N THR A 104 -4.08 6.80 -14.08
CA THR A 104 -4.68 8.09 -14.49
C THR A 104 -5.11 8.06 -15.95
N ALA A 105 -4.33 7.44 -16.83
CA ALA A 105 -4.70 7.22 -18.22
C ALA A 105 -5.92 6.29 -18.36
N TYR A 106 -5.96 5.19 -17.59
CA TYR A 106 -7.07 4.24 -17.64
C TYR A 106 -8.41 4.86 -17.17
N TYR A 107 -8.39 5.56 -16.04
CA TYR A 107 -9.60 6.20 -15.50
C TYR A 107 -9.92 7.54 -16.16
N ASN A 108 -8.97 8.12 -16.92
CA ASN A 108 -9.04 9.48 -17.44
C ASN A 108 -9.40 10.49 -16.33
N ASP A 109 -8.78 10.32 -15.16
CA ASP A 109 -8.99 11.11 -13.96
C ASP A 109 -7.66 11.22 -13.18
N PRO A 110 -7.05 12.42 -13.10
CA PRO A 110 -5.78 12.62 -12.41
C PRO A 110 -5.87 12.44 -10.89
N THR A 111 -7.08 12.44 -10.33
CA THR A 111 -7.38 12.29 -8.90
C THR A 111 -8.30 11.10 -8.64
N TRP A 112 -8.24 10.06 -9.47
CA TRP A 112 -9.16 8.90 -9.47
C TRP A 112 -9.39 8.24 -8.10
N LEU A 113 -8.40 8.31 -7.20
CA LEU A 113 -8.49 7.86 -5.82
C LEU A 113 -9.43 8.75 -4.98
N ASP A 114 -9.19 10.07 -4.98
CA ASP A 114 -9.98 11.03 -4.22
C ASP A 114 -11.40 11.13 -4.78
N THR A 115 -11.55 11.13 -6.12
CA THR A 115 -12.84 11.13 -6.80
C THR A 115 -13.71 9.97 -6.31
N TYR A 116 -13.15 8.75 -6.27
CA TYR A 116 -13.88 7.57 -5.83
C TYR A 116 -14.31 7.65 -4.36
N VAL A 117 -13.37 7.95 -3.46
CA VAL A 117 -13.63 7.98 -2.02
C VAL A 117 -14.56 9.14 -1.66
N THR A 118 -14.38 10.32 -2.25
CA THR A 118 -15.24 11.48 -2.00
C THR A 118 -16.67 11.23 -2.52
N HIS A 119 -16.85 10.57 -3.67
CA HIS A 119 -18.20 10.15 -4.09
C HIS A 119 -18.88 9.23 -3.07
N ALA A 120 -18.14 8.29 -2.47
CA ALA A 120 -18.68 7.43 -1.42
C ALA A 120 -18.99 8.20 -0.13
N ILE A 121 -18.08 9.08 0.32
CA ILE A 121 -18.24 9.93 1.52
C ILE A 121 -19.42 10.88 1.36
N ASP A 122 -19.57 11.52 0.20
CA ASP A 122 -20.60 12.54 -0.03
C ASP A 122 -21.92 11.93 -0.54
N GLY A 123 -21.93 10.65 -0.92
CA GLY A 123 -23.13 9.98 -1.44
C GLY A 123 -23.53 10.51 -2.80
N THR A 124 -22.56 10.69 -3.70
CA THR A 124 -22.73 11.25 -5.04
C THR A 124 -22.18 10.30 -6.10
N GLY A 125 -22.41 10.63 -7.38
CA GLY A 125 -21.93 9.80 -8.49
C GLY A 125 -22.47 8.37 -8.40
N PRO A 126 -21.62 7.32 -8.56
CA PRO A 126 -22.04 5.93 -8.44
C PRO A 126 -22.59 5.50 -7.07
N PHE A 127 -22.48 6.37 -6.05
CA PHE A 127 -23.01 6.15 -4.70
C PHE A 127 -24.26 7.00 -4.40
N GLU A 128 -24.78 7.76 -5.37
CA GLU A 128 -25.99 8.55 -5.17
C GLU A 128 -27.20 7.65 -4.92
N GLY A 129 -27.94 7.94 -3.83
CA GLY A 129 -29.10 7.15 -3.41
C GLY A 129 -28.77 5.77 -2.81
N GLU A 130 -27.49 5.41 -2.72
CA GLU A 130 -27.07 4.14 -2.12
C GLU A 130 -27.22 4.14 -0.59
N ALA A 131 -27.50 2.96 -0.04
CA ALA A 131 -27.58 2.78 1.41
C ALA A 131 -26.21 3.02 2.08
N ASP A 132 -26.23 3.45 3.35
CA ASP A 132 -25.02 3.71 4.13
C ASP A 132 -24.06 2.51 4.16
N GLY A 133 -24.58 1.27 4.17
CA GLY A 133 -23.77 0.06 4.11
C GLY A 133 -22.97 -0.09 2.80
N VAL A 134 -23.49 0.41 1.68
CA VAL A 134 -22.82 0.39 0.37
C VAL A 134 -21.76 1.49 0.32
N ARG A 135 -22.13 2.71 0.71
CA ARG A 135 -21.20 3.86 0.83
C ARG A 135 -20.03 3.53 1.74
N LYS A 136 -20.31 2.91 2.89
CA LYS A 136 -19.30 2.41 3.84
C LYS A 136 -18.24 1.54 3.16
N GLN A 137 -18.63 0.62 2.26
CA GLN A 137 -17.64 -0.23 1.59
C GLN A 137 -16.78 0.57 0.62
N GLY A 138 -17.38 1.50 -0.12
CA GLY A 138 -16.63 2.43 -0.98
C GLY A 138 -15.58 3.23 -0.21
N ILE A 139 -15.96 3.79 0.94
CA ILE A 139 -15.05 4.55 1.80
C ILE A 139 -13.98 3.64 2.41
N GLN A 140 -14.39 2.59 3.12
CA GLN A 140 -13.47 1.74 3.87
C GLN A 140 -12.45 1.08 2.94
N LYS A 141 -12.90 0.48 1.83
CA LYS A 141 -11.99 -0.22 0.92
C LYS A 141 -11.25 0.74 0.00
N GLY A 142 -11.88 1.84 -0.43
CA GLY A 142 -11.20 2.89 -1.18
C GLY A 142 -10.01 3.45 -0.39
N ILE A 143 -10.21 3.80 0.87
CA ILE A 143 -9.13 4.30 1.73
C ILE A 143 -8.11 3.19 2.03
N GLN A 144 -8.55 2.10 2.67
CA GLN A 144 -7.63 1.06 3.17
C GLN A 144 -6.88 0.32 2.06
N ASN A 145 -7.43 0.22 0.85
CA ASN A 145 -6.88 -0.67 -0.17
C ASN A 145 -6.57 0.00 -1.50
N GLN A 146 -7.32 1.02 -1.95
CA GLN A 146 -6.90 1.76 -3.15
C GLN A 146 -5.86 2.80 -2.77
N ILE A 147 -6.18 3.70 -1.84
CA ILE A 147 -5.30 4.82 -1.47
C ILE A 147 -4.03 4.31 -0.79
N MET A 148 -4.15 3.49 0.26
CA MET A 148 -2.96 3.06 1.01
C MET A 148 -2.00 2.18 0.18
N ILE A 149 -2.51 1.35 -0.74
CA ILE A 149 -1.64 0.60 -1.66
C ILE A 149 -0.99 1.52 -2.68
N ALA A 150 -1.74 2.45 -3.28
CA ALA A 150 -1.17 3.41 -4.20
C ALA A 150 -0.10 4.29 -3.51
N TRP A 151 -0.29 4.62 -2.23
CA TRP A 151 0.70 5.33 -1.43
C TRP A 151 1.92 4.49 -1.15
N ALA A 152 1.75 3.26 -0.68
CA ALA A 152 2.88 2.39 -0.48
C ALA A 152 3.67 2.20 -1.79
N LEU A 153 3.00 1.91 -2.91
CA LEU A 153 3.65 1.70 -4.21
C LEU A 153 4.31 2.96 -4.77
N HIS A 154 3.80 4.15 -4.47
CA HIS A 154 4.47 5.42 -4.78
C HIS A 154 5.87 5.44 -4.17
N GLU A 155 6.02 5.02 -2.91
CA GLU A 155 7.32 5.02 -2.25
C GLU A 155 8.30 3.99 -2.83
N VAL A 156 7.78 2.84 -3.31
CA VAL A 156 8.57 1.86 -4.07
C VAL A 156 9.13 2.48 -5.35
N VAL A 157 8.29 3.15 -6.15
CA VAL A 157 8.71 3.77 -7.41
C VAL A 157 9.65 4.96 -7.15
N ALA A 158 9.37 5.77 -6.14
CA ALA A 158 10.25 6.87 -5.74
C ALA A 158 11.64 6.39 -5.33
N ALA A 159 11.76 5.22 -4.69
CA ALA A 159 13.05 4.60 -4.39
C ALA A 159 13.80 4.16 -5.67
N GLU A 160 13.11 3.56 -6.64
CA GLU A 160 13.68 3.22 -7.95
C GLU A 160 14.26 4.47 -8.65
N GLU A 161 13.49 5.55 -8.69
CA GLU A 161 13.90 6.82 -9.29
C GLU A 161 15.09 7.45 -8.55
N LYS A 162 15.11 7.39 -7.21
CA LYS A 162 16.22 7.89 -6.40
C LYS A 162 17.49 7.07 -6.59
N VAL A 163 17.41 5.75 -6.73
CA VAL A 163 18.58 4.93 -7.11
C VAL A 163 19.08 5.31 -8.50
N ALA A 164 18.19 5.46 -9.47
CA ALA A 164 18.57 5.89 -10.83
C ALA A 164 19.25 7.28 -10.85
N ALA A 165 18.86 8.17 -9.94
CA ALA A 165 19.48 9.47 -9.72
C ALA A 165 20.75 9.44 -8.85
N GLY A 166 21.17 8.28 -8.34
CA GLY A 166 22.32 8.12 -7.43
C GLY A 166 22.08 8.64 -6.01
N ASN A 167 20.83 8.92 -5.63
CA ASN A 167 20.46 9.40 -4.30
C ASN A 167 20.19 8.22 -3.35
N ILE A 168 21.25 7.67 -2.78
CA ILE A 168 21.23 6.52 -1.87
C ILE A 168 21.42 6.89 -0.39
N ASP A 169 21.22 8.17 -0.02
CA ASP A 169 21.28 8.59 1.38
C ASP A 169 20.25 7.82 2.21
N VAL A 170 20.66 7.23 3.33
CA VAL A 170 19.77 6.35 4.12
C VAL A 170 18.55 7.09 4.67
N ASN A 171 18.68 8.36 5.05
CA ASN A 171 17.63 9.09 5.75
C ASN A 171 16.74 9.94 4.82
N LYS A 172 17.15 10.14 3.55
CA LYS A 172 16.47 11.04 2.60
C LYS A 172 16.44 10.54 1.16
N GLY A 173 17.27 9.54 0.85
CA GLY A 173 17.41 8.92 -0.46
C GLY A 173 16.53 7.68 -0.62
N ALA A 174 16.89 6.80 -1.56
CA ALA A 174 16.13 5.61 -1.89
C ALA A 174 15.82 4.67 -0.69
N PRO A 175 16.77 4.41 0.25
CA PRO A 175 16.44 3.57 1.41
C PRO A 175 15.31 4.13 2.28
N HIS A 176 15.17 5.46 2.37
CA HIS A 176 14.11 6.07 3.16
C HIS A 176 12.73 5.81 2.55
N ASN A 177 12.55 6.03 1.24
CA ASN A 177 11.28 5.71 0.58
C ASN A 177 11.02 4.20 0.57
N TRP A 178 12.06 3.39 0.45
CA TRP A 178 11.91 1.94 0.56
C TRP A 178 11.37 1.52 1.94
N ASP A 179 11.83 2.16 3.02
CA ASP A 179 11.28 1.99 4.36
C ASP A 179 9.83 2.52 4.47
N GLU A 180 9.51 3.65 3.84
CA GLU A 180 8.18 4.26 3.85
C GLU A 180 7.12 3.35 3.22
N TRP A 181 7.45 2.60 2.14
CA TRP A 181 6.55 1.58 1.56
C TRP A 181 6.02 0.63 2.62
N TRP A 182 6.91 0.04 3.42
CA TRP A 182 6.52 -0.95 4.43
C TRP A 182 5.74 -0.30 5.56
N ALA A 183 6.12 0.92 5.95
CA ALA A 183 5.40 1.67 6.98
C ALA A 183 3.94 1.94 6.59
N PHE A 184 3.68 2.34 5.34
CA PHE A 184 2.32 2.57 4.84
C PHE A 184 1.54 1.26 4.59
N TYR A 185 2.24 0.19 4.19
CA TYR A 185 1.64 -1.12 3.93
C TYR A 185 1.23 -1.87 5.20
N HIS A 186 2.12 -1.91 6.20
CA HIS A 186 1.90 -2.64 7.45
C HIS A 186 1.13 -1.81 8.48
N GLY A 187 1.46 -0.52 8.60
CA GLY A 187 1.03 0.34 9.70
C GLY A 187 1.85 0.13 10.97
N ASP A 188 1.45 0.79 12.07
CA ASP A 188 2.08 0.60 13.39
C ASP A 188 1.98 -0.86 13.88
N ASN A 189 2.71 -1.22 14.94
CA ASN A 189 2.69 -2.60 15.47
C ASN A 189 1.53 -2.87 16.43
N ASP A 190 0.85 -1.84 16.93
CA ASP A 190 -0.04 -1.98 18.09
C ASP A 190 -1.50 -2.18 17.67
N ALA A 191 -2.09 -1.20 16.99
CA ALA A 191 -3.53 -1.16 16.73
C ALA A 191 -3.88 -1.03 15.24
N ALA A 192 -2.99 -0.39 14.47
CA ALA A 192 -3.17 -0.09 13.07
C ALA A 192 -3.12 -1.29 12.10
N PRO A 193 -2.47 -2.45 12.38
CA PRO A 193 -2.43 -3.53 11.39
C PRO A 193 -3.82 -3.96 10.93
N LYS A 194 -4.85 -3.88 11.79
CA LYS A 194 -6.23 -4.23 11.41
C LYS A 194 -6.83 -3.32 10.34
N GLY A 195 -6.35 -2.07 10.25
CA GLY A 195 -6.73 -1.08 9.24
C GLY A 195 -5.77 -1.02 8.05
N SER A 196 -4.77 -1.89 7.97
CA SER A 196 -3.73 -1.83 6.94
C SER A 196 -4.00 -2.74 5.74
N PRO A 197 -3.34 -2.48 4.60
CA PRO A 197 -3.27 -3.45 3.51
C PRO A 197 -2.68 -4.82 3.92
N PHE A 198 -1.73 -4.87 4.85
CA PHE A 198 -1.16 -6.11 5.38
C PHE A 198 -2.25 -7.05 5.94
N ALA A 199 -3.18 -6.54 6.75
CA ALA A 199 -4.28 -7.38 7.27
C ALA A 199 -5.27 -7.80 6.17
N THR A 200 -5.43 -7.01 5.11
CA THR A 200 -6.19 -7.46 3.94
C THR A 200 -5.53 -8.69 3.35
N ALA A 201 -4.22 -8.67 3.09
CA ALA A 201 -3.47 -9.79 2.51
C ALA A 201 -3.61 -11.08 3.33
N ASP A 202 -3.39 -11.04 4.65
CA ASP A 202 -3.59 -12.22 5.52
C ASP A 202 -5.02 -12.75 5.48
N LYS A 203 -6.02 -11.84 5.50
CA LYS A 203 -7.42 -12.24 5.43
C LYS A 203 -7.77 -12.86 4.08
N ARG A 204 -7.14 -12.40 2.98
CA ARG A 204 -7.34 -12.99 1.65
C ARG A 204 -6.63 -14.34 1.57
N GLY A 205 -5.39 -14.44 2.00
CA GLY A 205 -4.66 -15.70 1.99
C GLY A 205 -5.33 -16.78 2.84
N GLY A 206 -5.84 -16.43 4.02
CA GLY A 206 -6.65 -17.35 4.84
C GLY A 206 -7.95 -17.81 4.14
N ASN A 207 -8.55 -16.98 3.28
CA ASN A 207 -9.73 -17.38 2.51
C ASN A 207 -9.41 -18.21 1.27
N PHE A 208 -8.15 -18.26 0.83
CA PHE A 208 -7.71 -19.01 -0.35
C PHE A 208 -6.81 -20.21 -0.02
N GLY A 209 -6.63 -20.49 1.28
CA GLY A 209 -5.77 -21.56 1.76
C GLY A 209 -4.27 -21.29 1.57
N THR A 210 -3.86 -20.04 1.34
CA THR A 210 -2.45 -19.65 1.16
C THR A 210 -1.83 -19.03 2.42
N GLY A 211 -2.60 -18.85 3.50
CA GLY A 211 -2.10 -18.34 4.77
C GLY A 211 -1.44 -16.96 4.63
N SER A 212 -0.24 -16.81 5.18
CA SER A 212 0.57 -15.58 5.14
C SER A 212 1.47 -15.46 3.90
N ALA A 213 1.36 -16.37 2.92
CA ALA A 213 2.34 -16.48 1.82
C ALA A 213 2.63 -15.15 1.08
N VAL A 214 1.61 -14.30 0.89
CA VAL A 214 1.79 -12.97 0.31
C VAL A 214 2.64 -12.07 1.21
N ASN A 215 2.30 -11.97 2.49
CA ASN A 215 3.02 -11.14 3.45
C ASN A 215 4.45 -11.64 3.68
N ASP A 216 4.66 -12.96 3.69
CA ASP A 216 5.99 -13.57 3.79
C ASP A 216 6.86 -13.21 2.57
N ALA A 217 6.28 -13.26 1.35
CA ALA A 217 6.96 -12.88 0.13
C ALA A 217 7.25 -11.37 0.07
N LEU A 218 6.30 -10.53 0.50
CA LEU A 218 6.48 -9.08 0.58
C LEU A 218 7.57 -8.69 1.59
N LEU A 219 7.61 -9.34 2.75
CA LEU A 219 8.68 -9.11 3.74
C LEU A 219 10.04 -9.48 3.16
N LYS A 220 10.13 -10.62 2.46
CA LYS A 220 11.37 -11.03 1.79
C LYS A 220 11.81 -10.01 0.74
N ALA A 221 10.92 -9.62 -0.17
CA ALA A 221 11.22 -8.64 -1.22
C ALA A 221 11.61 -7.28 -0.63
N THR A 222 10.95 -6.87 0.46
CA THR A 222 11.27 -5.61 1.15
C THR A 222 12.68 -5.64 1.73
N ASN A 223 13.10 -6.74 2.36
CA ASN A 223 14.48 -6.87 2.87
C ASN A 223 15.51 -6.87 1.73
N GLU A 224 15.24 -7.56 0.62
CA GLU A 224 16.14 -7.60 -0.54
C GLU A 224 16.26 -6.23 -1.21
N GLY A 225 15.15 -5.52 -1.39
CA GLY A 225 15.15 -4.18 -1.95
C GLY A 225 15.79 -3.14 -1.04
N LEU A 226 15.73 -3.31 0.29
CA LEU A 226 16.44 -2.41 1.20
C LEU A 226 17.97 -2.49 0.95
N GLU A 227 18.52 -3.69 0.83
CA GLU A 227 19.95 -3.88 0.55
C GLU A 227 20.33 -3.39 -0.86
N ALA A 228 19.46 -3.57 -1.84
CA ALA A 228 19.64 -3.01 -3.19
C ALA A 228 19.63 -1.47 -3.18
N SER A 229 18.70 -0.85 -2.46
CA SER A 229 18.58 0.61 -2.37
C SER A 229 19.80 1.26 -1.71
N LYS A 230 20.40 0.61 -0.70
CA LYS A 230 21.63 1.08 -0.03
C LYS A 230 22.87 0.94 -0.90
N SER A 231 22.93 -0.11 -1.71
CA SER A 231 24.06 -0.37 -2.61
C SER A 231 23.94 0.36 -3.96
N GLY A 232 22.77 0.93 -4.26
CA GLY A 232 22.48 1.54 -5.55
C GLY A 232 22.30 0.52 -6.69
N ASP A 233 22.00 -0.74 -6.36
CA ASP A 233 21.75 -1.78 -7.35
C ASP A 233 20.35 -1.63 -7.95
N ALA A 234 20.27 -0.87 -9.04
CA ALA A 234 19.01 -0.60 -9.73
C ALA A 234 18.30 -1.88 -10.23
N SER A 235 19.05 -2.90 -10.64
CA SER A 235 18.46 -4.13 -11.18
C SER A 235 17.85 -4.99 -10.07
N ALA A 236 18.55 -5.12 -8.94
CA ALA A 236 18.04 -5.84 -7.79
C ALA A 236 16.85 -5.10 -7.15
N LEU A 237 16.89 -3.77 -7.09
CA LEU A 237 15.79 -2.97 -6.58
C LEU A 237 14.54 -3.11 -7.45
N ALA A 238 14.68 -3.04 -8.77
CA ALA A 238 13.58 -3.23 -9.71
C ALA A 238 12.94 -4.63 -9.59
N ALA A 239 13.76 -5.68 -9.42
CA ALA A 239 13.26 -7.03 -9.20
C ALA A 239 12.44 -7.15 -7.90
N ALA A 240 12.89 -6.48 -6.82
CA ALA A 240 12.14 -6.42 -5.57
C ALA A 240 10.82 -5.63 -5.70
N ALA A 241 10.85 -4.52 -6.43
CA ALA A 241 9.67 -3.68 -6.69
C ALA A 241 8.61 -4.43 -7.51
N ASP A 242 9.03 -5.14 -8.57
CA ASP A 242 8.14 -5.95 -9.39
C ASP A 242 7.55 -7.13 -8.60
N GLU A 243 8.32 -7.76 -7.70
CA GLU A 243 7.77 -8.79 -6.80
C GLU A 243 6.74 -8.20 -5.82
N ILE A 244 6.98 -7.01 -5.28
CA ILE A 244 6.01 -6.30 -4.44
C ILE A 244 4.69 -6.07 -5.19
N LEU A 245 4.75 -5.50 -6.40
CA LEU A 245 3.55 -5.26 -7.22
C LEU A 245 2.80 -6.56 -7.53
N ARG A 246 3.53 -7.65 -7.82
CA ARG A 246 2.96 -8.96 -8.12
C ARG A 246 2.24 -9.57 -6.92
N GLN A 247 2.82 -9.48 -5.73
CA GLN A 247 2.21 -9.99 -4.49
C GLN A 247 0.99 -9.17 -4.05
N VAL A 248 1.06 -7.84 -4.20
CA VAL A 248 -0.11 -6.95 -4.05
C VAL A 248 -1.21 -7.37 -5.03
N THR A 249 -0.86 -7.63 -6.29
CA THR A 249 -1.81 -8.09 -7.31
C THR A 249 -2.50 -9.39 -6.91
N ILE A 250 -1.78 -10.38 -6.36
CA ILE A 250 -2.35 -11.64 -5.88
C ILE A 250 -3.42 -11.40 -4.80
N THR A 251 -3.14 -10.51 -3.82
CA THR A 251 -4.11 -10.16 -2.76
C THR A 251 -5.42 -9.67 -3.36
N TYR A 252 -5.35 -8.76 -4.32
CA TYR A 252 -6.56 -8.15 -4.89
C TYR A 252 -7.25 -9.04 -5.92
N VAL A 253 -6.53 -9.95 -6.59
CA VAL A 253 -7.14 -11.05 -7.36
C VAL A 253 -7.98 -11.94 -6.43
N GLN A 254 -7.43 -12.37 -5.30
CA GLN A 254 -8.16 -13.15 -4.29
C GLN A 254 -9.39 -12.38 -3.77
N ALA A 255 -9.25 -11.07 -3.52
CA ALA A 255 -10.36 -10.22 -3.10
C ALA A 255 -11.47 -10.17 -4.17
N THR A 256 -11.10 -9.87 -5.42
CA THR A 256 -12.04 -9.82 -6.56
C THR A 256 -12.78 -11.13 -6.74
N ILE A 257 -12.13 -12.29 -6.64
CA ILE A 257 -12.82 -13.60 -6.73
C ILE A 257 -13.82 -13.78 -5.59
N ARG A 258 -13.40 -13.48 -4.35
CA ARG A 258 -14.24 -13.70 -3.17
C ARG A 258 -15.53 -12.90 -3.23
N TYR A 259 -15.48 -11.63 -3.63
CA TYR A 259 -16.67 -10.80 -3.59
C TYR A 259 -17.68 -11.14 -4.67
N GLY A 260 -17.23 -11.76 -5.78
CA GLY A 260 -18.14 -12.35 -6.77
C GLY A 260 -18.93 -13.52 -6.19
N SER A 261 -18.25 -14.38 -5.41
CA SER A 261 -18.89 -15.48 -4.68
C SER A 261 -19.83 -14.98 -3.58
N LYS A 262 -19.42 -13.98 -2.79
CA LYS A 262 -20.24 -13.40 -1.71
C LYS A 262 -21.51 -12.73 -2.24
N MET A 263 -21.38 -11.90 -3.27
CA MET A 263 -22.52 -11.25 -3.94
C MET A 263 -23.51 -12.30 -4.47
N GLN A 264 -23.03 -13.33 -5.17
CA GLN A 264 -23.89 -14.39 -5.67
C GLN A 264 -24.62 -15.14 -4.53
N ALA A 265 -23.91 -15.49 -3.45
CA ALA A 265 -24.50 -16.21 -2.32
C ALA A 265 -25.64 -15.43 -1.65
N ASP A 266 -25.51 -14.10 -1.51
CA ASP A 266 -26.59 -13.29 -0.93
C ASP A 266 -27.80 -13.20 -1.88
N LEU A 267 -27.59 -13.11 -3.19
CA LEU A 267 -28.68 -13.17 -4.19
C LEU A 267 -29.38 -14.54 -4.22
N GLU A 268 -28.67 -15.62 -3.91
CA GLU A 268 -29.24 -16.95 -3.77
C GLU A 268 -30.05 -17.09 -2.47
N ALA A 269 -29.66 -16.37 -1.42
CA ALA A 269 -30.41 -16.25 -0.17
C ALA A 269 -31.59 -15.25 -0.24
N GLY A 270 -31.74 -14.51 -1.34
CA GLY A 270 -32.78 -13.49 -1.52
C GLY A 270 -32.51 -12.18 -0.78
N ASP A 271 -31.25 -11.89 -0.46
CA ASP A 271 -30.80 -10.68 0.24
C ASP A 271 -30.11 -9.72 -0.74
N ASP A 272 -30.92 -9.07 -1.59
CA ASP A 272 -30.45 -8.15 -2.62
C ASP A 272 -29.70 -6.94 -2.03
N ALA A 273 -30.11 -6.48 -0.85
CA ALA A 273 -29.47 -5.37 -0.15
C ALA A 273 -28.02 -5.72 0.26
N LYS A 274 -27.80 -6.93 0.79
CA LYS A 274 -26.47 -7.39 1.15
C LYS A 274 -25.62 -7.76 -0.06
N ALA A 275 -26.24 -8.28 -1.12
CA ALA A 275 -25.56 -8.46 -2.40
C ALA A 275 -25.04 -7.14 -2.97
N ARG A 276 -25.83 -6.05 -2.87
CA ARG A 276 -25.42 -4.70 -3.26
C ARG A 276 -24.23 -4.19 -2.45
N ILE A 277 -24.20 -4.45 -1.14
CA ILE A 277 -23.05 -4.13 -0.28
C ILE A 277 -21.80 -4.88 -0.75
N HIS A 278 -21.90 -6.19 -1.01
CA HIS A 278 -20.76 -6.97 -1.50
C HIS A 278 -20.35 -6.61 -2.94
N GLN A 279 -21.26 -6.11 -3.77
CA GLN A 279 -20.92 -5.55 -5.08
C GLN A 279 -20.00 -4.34 -4.92
N ALA A 280 -20.36 -3.38 -4.05
CA ALA A 280 -19.51 -2.20 -3.77
C ALA A 280 -18.15 -2.59 -3.18
N GLU A 281 -18.13 -3.56 -2.26
CA GLU A 281 -16.87 -4.06 -1.69
C GLU A 281 -15.99 -4.73 -2.75
N GLY A 282 -16.58 -5.56 -3.62
CA GLY A 282 -15.89 -6.19 -4.75
C GLY A 282 -15.37 -5.18 -5.77
N TRP A 283 -16.15 -4.13 -6.06
CA TRP A 283 -15.72 -3.04 -6.94
C TRP A 283 -14.53 -2.30 -6.38
N ALA A 284 -14.58 -1.94 -5.09
CA ALA A 284 -13.49 -1.23 -4.45
C ALA A 284 -12.18 -2.03 -4.46
N PHE A 285 -12.25 -3.36 -4.29
CA PHE A 285 -11.09 -4.25 -4.40
C PHE A 285 -10.59 -4.41 -5.84
N PHE A 286 -11.50 -4.60 -6.80
CA PHE A 286 -11.12 -4.76 -8.20
C PHE A 286 -10.41 -3.52 -8.75
N ARG A 287 -10.85 -2.32 -8.37
CA ARG A 287 -10.20 -1.04 -8.76
C ARG A 287 -8.73 -0.94 -8.35
N VAL A 288 -8.26 -1.73 -7.37
CA VAL A 288 -6.83 -1.78 -6.99
C VAL A 288 -5.96 -2.42 -8.07
N ILE A 289 -6.53 -3.29 -8.92
CA ILE A 289 -5.79 -4.02 -9.97
C ILE A 289 -6.39 -3.83 -11.36
N GLU A 290 -7.47 -3.07 -11.49
CA GLU A 290 -8.24 -2.99 -12.72
C GLU A 290 -7.40 -2.56 -13.94
N PRO A 291 -6.56 -1.50 -13.88
CA PRO A 291 -5.66 -1.15 -14.98
C PRO A 291 -4.63 -2.25 -15.30
N LEU A 292 -4.14 -2.99 -14.29
CA LEU A 292 -3.22 -4.12 -14.50
C LEU A 292 -3.92 -5.26 -15.23
N VAL A 293 -5.16 -5.57 -14.82
CA VAL A 293 -6.00 -6.57 -15.49
C VAL A 293 -6.33 -6.12 -16.91
N ALA A 294 -6.59 -4.84 -17.16
CA ALA A 294 -6.88 -4.33 -18.49
C ALA A 294 -5.67 -4.44 -19.43
N LYS A 295 -4.47 -4.16 -18.92
CA LYS A 295 -3.20 -4.33 -19.63
C LYS A 295 -2.92 -5.80 -19.95
N ALA A 296 -3.23 -6.71 -19.01
CA ALA A 296 -3.06 -8.15 -19.20
C ALA A 296 -4.12 -8.76 -20.13
N ASN A 297 -5.39 -8.34 -19.98
CA ASN A 297 -6.54 -8.81 -20.73
C ASN A 297 -7.70 -7.79 -20.64
N ALA A 298 -7.83 -6.93 -21.66
CA ALA A 298 -8.85 -5.89 -21.71
C ALA A 298 -10.30 -6.43 -21.63
N SER A 299 -10.57 -7.63 -22.14
CA SER A 299 -11.91 -8.24 -22.05
C SER A 299 -12.23 -8.62 -20.61
N SER A 300 -11.26 -9.21 -19.89
CA SER A 300 -11.41 -9.55 -18.48
C SER A 300 -11.72 -8.33 -17.63
N ALA A 301 -11.00 -7.22 -17.84
CA ALA A 301 -11.26 -5.99 -17.09
C ALA A 301 -12.66 -5.43 -17.35
N LYS A 302 -13.09 -5.42 -18.63
CA LYS A 302 -14.44 -4.99 -19.02
C LYS A 302 -15.53 -5.85 -18.38
N ASP A 303 -15.36 -7.18 -18.41
CA ASP A 303 -16.35 -8.10 -17.84
C ASP A 303 -16.46 -7.96 -16.32
N LEU A 304 -15.34 -7.78 -15.63
CA LEU A 304 -15.31 -7.55 -14.18
C LEU A 304 -15.90 -6.18 -13.81
N ASN A 305 -15.62 -5.13 -14.58
CA ASN A 305 -16.22 -3.81 -14.36
C ASN A 305 -17.75 -3.87 -14.53
N ALA A 306 -18.25 -4.54 -15.58
CA ALA A 306 -19.68 -4.71 -15.80
C ALA A 306 -20.40 -5.45 -14.66
N ILE A 307 -19.68 -6.30 -13.91
CA ILE A 307 -20.22 -7.03 -12.75
C ILE A 307 -20.23 -6.13 -11.50
N TYR A 308 -19.15 -5.40 -11.25
CA TYR A 308 -18.94 -4.71 -9.98
C TYR A 308 -19.35 -3.24 -9.95
N ASN A 309 -19.30 -2.54 -11.08
CA ASN A 309 -19.65 -1.12 -11.13
C ASN A 309 -21.10 -0.91 -10.65
N LEU A 310 -21.28 0.04 -9.72
CA LEU A 310 -22.56 0.31 -9.08
C LEU A 310 -23.61 0.90 -10.03
N GLU A 311 -23.24 1.37 -11.22
CA GLU A 311 -24.22 1.69 -12.25
C GLU A 311 -25.04 0.46 -12.68
N ASN A 312 -24.52 -0.75 -12.46
CA ASN A 312 -25.19 -2.02 -12.73
C ASN A 312 -25.74 -2.65 -11.45
N GLN A 313 -26.80 -3.45 -11.56
CA GLN A 313 -27.35 -4.21 -10.43
C GLN A 313 -26.47 -5.43 -10.07
N PRO A 314 -26.46 -5.89 -8.80
CA PRO A 314 -25.71 -7.08 -8.41
C PRO A 314 -26.21 -8.30 -9.19
N SER A 315 -25.31 -9.24 -9.48
CA SER A 315 -25.62 -10.39 -10.33
C SER A 315 -24.99 -11.69 -9.82
N LYS A 316 -25.60 -12.84 -10.15
CA LYS A 316 -25.09 -14.18 -9.84
C LYS A 316 -23.95 -14.56 -10.78
N SER A 317 -22.79 -13.95 -10.58
CA SER A 317 -21.69 -13.95 -11.55
C SER A 317 -20.38 -14.56 -11.02
N ALA A 318 -20.40 -15.36 -9.94
CA ALA A 318 -19.18 -15.88 -9.32
C ALA A 318 -18.29 -16.66 -10.29
N ALA A 319 -18.88 -17.55 -11.10
CA ALA A 319 -18.14 -18.30 -12.12
C ALA A 319 -17.56 -17.39 -13.21
N LYS A 320 -18.30 -16.35 -13.62
CA LYS A 320 -17.82 -15.38 -14.62
C LYS A 320 -16.66 -14.55 -14.07
N VAL A 321 -16.74 -14.10 -12.82
CA VAL A 321 -15.64 -13.39 -12.14
C VAL A 321 -14.39 -14.26 -12.13
N LEU A 322 -14.51 -15.53 -11.72
CA LEU A 322 -13.37 -16.45 -11.68
C LEU A 322 -12.77 -16.66 -13.07
N SER A 323 -13.60 -16.96 -14.08
CA SER A 323 -13.10 -17.18 -15.45
C SER A 323 -12.46 -15.93 -16.04
N ALA A 324 -13.02 -14.75 -15.81
CA ALA A 324 -12.46 -13.49 -16.28
C ALA A 324 -11.09 -13.23 -15.66
N ILE A 325 -10.93 -13.42 -14.34
CA ILE A 325 -9.65 -13.15 -13.69
C ILE A 325 -8.59 -14.21 -14.02
N GLU A 326 -8.96 -15.50 -14.10
CA GLU A 326 -8.03 -16.57 -14.50
C GLU A 326 -7.48 -16.34 -15.93
N ALA A 327 -8.29 -15.76 -16.82
CA ALA A 327 -7.86 -15.39 -18.17
C ALA A 327 -6.84 -14.24 -18.21
N ALA A 328 -6.65 -13.50 -17.12
CA ALA A 328 -5.65 -12.44 -16.99
C ALA A 328 -4.33 -12.93 -16.35
N TYR A 329 -4.29 -14.11 -15.72
CA TYR A 329 -3.14 -14.58 -14.92
C TYR A 329 -1.80 -14.54 -15.64
N SER A 330 -1.76 -14.99 -16.90
CA SER A 330 -0.52 -14.99 -17.70
C SER A 330 0.04 -13.57 -17.88
N GLY A 331 -0.82 -12.60 -18.22
CA GLY A 331 -0.41 -11.20 -18.40
C GLY A 331 -0.11 -10.47 -17.08
N LEU A 332 -0.62 -10.98 -15.95
CA LEU A 332 -0.31 -10.51 -14.60
C LEU A 332 0.94 -11.20 -14.01
N ASN A 333 1.54 -12.16 -14.72
CA ASN A 333 2.66 -12.97 -14.25
C ASN A 333 2.40 -13.67 -12.90
N ILE A 334 1.21 -14.25 -12.75
CA ILE A 334 0.81 -15.03 -11.56
C ILE A 334 0.26 -16.38 -11.96
N THR A 335 0.30 -17.33 -11.04
CA THR A 335 -0.26 -18.68 -11.25
C THR A 335 -1.45 -18.95 -10.35
N LYS A 336 -2.29 -19.90 -10.77
CA LYS A 336 -3.40 -20.39 -9.94
C LYS A 336 -2.92 -20.98 -8.60
N ALA A 337 -1.74 -21.59 -8.57
CA ALA A 337 -1.18 -22.14 -7.34
C ALA A 337 -0.86 -21.05 -6.31
N GLU A 338 -0.35 -19.91 -6.76
CA GLU A 338 -0.05 -18.76 -5.89
C GLU A 338 -1.32 -18.05 -5.42
N VAL A 339 -2.33 -17.94 -6.29
CA VAL A 339 -3.64 -17.38 -5.90
C VAL A 339 -4.36 -18.29 -4.90
N GLY A 340 -4.17 -19.60 -4.99
CA GLY A 340 -4.87 -20.58 -4.16
C GLY A 340 -6.30 -20.84 -4.60
N THR A 341 -7.10 -21.44 -3.72
CA THR A 341 -8.50 -21.79 -3.98
C THR A 341 -9.38 -21.27 -2.87
N LEU A 342 -10.45 -20.54 -3.22
CA LEU A 342 -11.43 -20.03 -2.26
C LEU A 342 -12.01 -21.19 -1.40
N GLN A 343 -11.84 -21.08 -0.09
CA GLN A 343 -12.29 -22.04 0.94
C GLN A 343 -13.69 -21.71 1.47
#